data_AF-A0A836SFF0-F1
#
_entry.id   AF-A0A836SFF0-F1
#
_cell.length_a   1.000
_cell.length_b   1.000
_cell.length_c   1.000
_cell.angle_alpha   90.00
_cell.angle_beta   90.00
_cell.angle_gamma   90.00
#
_symmetry.space_group_name_H-M   'P 1'
#
loop_
_entity.id
_entity.type
_entity.pdbx_description
1 polymer ?
#
loop_
_entity_poly.entity_id
_entity_poly.type
_entity_poly.pdbx_seq_one_letter_code
_entity_poly.pdbx_strand_id
1 'polypeptide(L)'
;MLIRNAVHKILVIILFLITTTLAAAGFDCQKASTDVERMICDKPQLSEADKKMADAYQQLRTVLPSSERELLKQEQREWLAYRDFELLNCAKQNCEVHFYEVRIKQLGPVEQTDLNCSTQKTSVEEMICSTRLLRHADGRISQLYNDLQNELKQDRYHIKSQVLKQDQEWWVRLRDTELSQPYCKRRCAWRFFQRRIEFLVRYRF
;
A
#
# COMPACT_ATOMS: atom_id res chain seq x y z
N MET A 1 37.67 -34.32 -37.30
CA MET A 1 36.26 -34.03 -37.65
C MET A 1 35.27 -34.26 -36.52
N LEU A 2 35.48 -35.23 -35.61
CA LEU A 2 34.54 -35.55 -34.52
C LEU A 2 34.43 -34.48 -33.41
N ILE A 3 35.49 -33.70 -33.15
CA ILE A 3 35.51 -32.65 -32.10
C ILE A 3 34.69 -31.41 -32.51
N ARG A 4 34.62 -31.09 -33.82
CA ARG A 4 33.92 -29.91 -34.34
C ARG A 4 32.39 -30.00 -34.19
N ASN A 5 31.85 -31.22 -34.25
CA ASN A 5 30.42 -31.50 -34.08
C ASN A 5 29.99 -31.51 -32.61
N ALA A 6 30.89 -31.85 -31.68
CA ALA A 6 30.61 -31.79 -30.25
C ALA A 6 30.54 -30.33 -29.76
N VAL A 7 31.43 -29.45 -30.25
CA VAL A 7 31.43 -28.02 -29.89
C VAL A 7 30.15 -27.32 -30.37
N HIS A 8 29.64 -27.63 -31.57
CA HIS A 8 28.36 -27.08 -32.05
C HIS A 8 27.16 -27.58 -31.24
N LYS A 9 27.14 -28.85 -30.83
CA LYS A 9 26.06 -29.39 -29.98
C LYS A 9 26.10 -28.82 -28.57
N ILE A 10 27.28 -28.51 -28.03
CA ILE A 10 27.45 -27.88 -26.71
C ILE A 10 27.07 -26.40 -26.76
N LEU A 11 27.35 -25.68 -27.85
CA LEU A 11 26.97 -24.26 -28.00
C LEU A 11 25.45 -24.06 -28.08
N VAL A 12 24.71 -25.01 -28.69
CA VAL A 12 23.25 -24.93 -28.85
C VAL A 12 22.51 -25.21 -27.52
N ILE A 13 23.10 -25.97 -26.61
CA ILE A 13 22.48 -26.31 -25.31
C ILE A 13 22.62 -25.16 -24.30
N ILE A 14 23.61 -24.27 -24.45
CA ILE A 14 23.84 -23.14 -23.54
C ILE A 14 22.93 -21.94 -23.86
N LEU A 15 22.29 -21.90 -25.04
CA LEU A 15 21.45 -20.76 -25.48
C LEU A 15 19.99 -20.80 -24.97
N PHE A 16 19.59 -21.76 -24.13
CA PHE A 16 18.18 -21.94 -23.73
C PHE A 16 17.90 -21.84 -22.23
N LEU A 17 18.81 -21.25 -21.45
CA LEU A 17 18.62 -21.01 -20.01
C LEU A 17 18.67 -19.52 -19.66
N ILE A 18 18.10 -18.68 -20.52
CA ILE A 18 17.59 -17.38 -20.04
C ILE A 18 16.20 -17.67 -19.49
N THR A 19 16.14 -18.24 -18.29
CA THR A 19 14.91 -18.16 -17.50
C THR A 19 14.74 -16.69 -17.15
N THR A 20 14.00 -15.95 -17.96
CA THR A 20 13.44 -14.69 -17.52
C THR A 20 12.64 -15.04 -16.27
N THR A 21 13.11 -14.59 -15.12
CA THR A 21 12.26 -14.58 -13.92
C THR A 21 11.10 -13.68 -14.28
N LEU A 22 10.00 -14.29 -14.76
CA LEU A 22 8.73 -13.58 -14.86
C LEU A 22 8.48 -13.05 -13.45
N ALA A 23 8.59 -11.73 -13.28
CA ALA A 23 8.08 -11.09 -12.09
C ALA A 23 6.63 -11.57 -11.98
N ALA A 24 6.33 -12.33 -10.93
CA ALA A 24 4.99 -12.83 -10.75
C ALA A 24 4.18 -11.68 -10.16
N ALA A 25 3.24 -11.13 -10.92
CA ALA A 25 2.22 -10.23 -10.37
C ALA A 25 1.46 -10.94 -9.23
N GLY A 26 0.54 -10.22 -8.57
CA GLY A 26 -0.40 -10.82 -7.63
C GLY A 26 -1.34 -11.86 -8.27
N PHE A 27 -1.24 -12.08 -9.58
CA PHE A 27 -1.96 -13.06 -10.38
C PHE A 27 -1.05 -13.71 -11.44
N ASP A 28 -1.56 -14.75 -12.09
CA ASP A 28 -0.86 -15.47 -13.16
C ASP A 28 -0.91 -14.68 -14.48
N CYS A 29 0.23 -14.14 -14.91
CA CYS A 29 0.35 -13.37 -16.14
C CYS A 29 -0.01 -14.15 -17.41
N GLN A 30 0.02 -15.49 -17.39
CA GLN A 30 -0.45 -16.29 -18.52
C GLN A 30 -1.98 -16.26 -18.68
N LYS A 31 -2.69 -15.83 -17.64
CA LYS A 31 -4.15 -15.69 -17.60
C LYS A 31 -4.61 -14.24 -17.75
N ALA A 32 -3.69 -13.31 -18.03
CA ALA A 32 -4.00 -11.90 -18.26
C ALA A 32 -5.01 -11.76 -19.41
N SER A 33 -6.14 -11.13 -19.11
CA SER A 33 -7.30 -11.02 -20.01
C SER A 33 -7.65 -9.56 -20.31
N THR A 34 -7.41 -8.65 -19.36
CA THR A 34 -7.69 -7.22 -19.52
C THR A 34 -6.44 -6.44 -19.97
N ASP A 35 -6.65 -5.23 -20.51
CA ASP A 35 -5.54 -4.35 -20.90
C ASP A 35 -4.69 -3.95 -19.68
N VAL A 36 -5.32 -3.78 -18.51
CA VAL A 36 -4.63 -3.48 -17.26
C VAL A 36 -3.79 -4.67 -16.80
N GLU A 37 -4.33 -5.89 -16.86
CA GLU A 37 -3.58 -7.11 -16.50
C GLU A 37 -2.36 -7.29 -17.42
N ARG A 38 -2.54 -7.12 -18.73
CA ARG A 38 -1.41 -7.16 -19.69
C ARG A 38 -0.38 -6.08 -19.37
N MET A 39 -0.82 -4.84 -19.10
CA MET A 39 0.10 -3.76 -18.71
C MET A 39 0.88 -4.07 -17.43
N ILE A 40 0.24 -4.67 -16.42
CA ILE A 40 0.91 -5.11 -15.18
C ILE A 40 2.00 -6.13 -15.50
N CYS A 41 1.69 -7.11 -16.36
CA CYS A 41 2.62 -8.17 -16.74
C CYS A 41 3.78 -7.69 -17.63
N ASP A 42 3.54 -6.72 -18.50
CA ASP A 42 4.54 -6.22 -19.45
C ASP A 42 5.60 -5.31 -18.79
N LYS A 43 5.27 -4.71 -17.63
CA LYS A 43 6.14 -3.79 -16.90
C LYS A 43 6.68 -4.43 -15.62
N PRO A 44 7.97 -4.81 -15.53
CA PRO A 44 8.52 -5.49 -14.36
C PRO A 44 8.29 -4.73 -13.03
N GLN A 45 8.47 -3.40 -13.01
CA GLN A 45 8.20 -2.61 -11.80
C GLN A 45 6.73 -2.62 -11.38
N LEU A 46 5.80 -2.73 -12.33
CA LEU A 46 4.36 -2.74 -12.06
C LEU A 46 3.91 -4.11 -11.56
N SER A 47 4.43 -5.16 -12.17
CA SER A 47 4.24 -6.54 -11.70
C SER A 47 4.72 -6.70 -10.25
N GLU A 48 5.91 -6.18 -9.92
CA GLU A 48 6.44 -6.26 -8.56
C GLU A 48 5.61 -5.43 -7.57
N ALA A 49 5.13 -4.25 -7.98
CA ALA A 49 4.26 -3.43 -7.15
C ALA A 49 2.89 -4.11 -6.89
N ASP A 50 2.29 -4.74 -7.90
CA ASP A 50 1.06 -5.52 -7.76
C ASP A 50 1.25 -6.72 -6.83
N LYS A 51 2.37 -7.43 -6.97
CA LYS A 51 2.75 -8.52 -6.05
C LYS A 51 2.85 -8.05 -4.60
N LYS A 52 3.61 -6.99 -4.33
CA LYS A 52 3.77 -6.42 -2.98
C LYS A 52 2.45 -5.99 -2.38
N MET A 53 1.58 -5.39 -3.20
CA MET A 53 0.23 -5.01 -2.78
C MET A 53 -0.60 -6.23 -2.39
N ALA A 54 -0.58 -7.29 -3.21
CA ALA A 54 -1.27 -8.54 -2.91
C ALA A 54 -0.74 -9.20 -1.64
N ASP A 55 0.57 -9.24 -1.44
CA ASP A 55 1.21 -9.80 -0.24
C ASP A 55 0.82 -8.99 1.01
N ALA A 56 0.85 -7.65 0.96
CA ALA A 56 0.42 -6.80 2.07
C ALA A 56 -1.06 -6.99 2.41
N TYR A 57 -1.93 -7.12 1.40
CA TYR A 57 -3.35 -7.42 1.59
C TYR A 57 -3.55 -8.76 2.31
N GLN A 58 -2.83 -9.82 1.90
CA GLN A 58 -2.93 -11.13 2.53
C GLN A 58 -2.42 -11.13 3.97
N GLN A 59 -1.31 -10.45 4.25
CA GLN A 59 -0.76 -10.31 5.60
C GLN A 59 -1.76 -9.64 6.54
N LEU A 60 -2.31 -8.48 6.14
CA LEU A 60 -3.32 -7.80 6.92
C LEU A 60 -4.57 -8.66 7.09
N ARG A 61 -5.09 -9.25 6.01
CA ARG A 61 -6.29 -10.10 6.07
C ARG A 61 -6.15 -11.29 7.03
N THR A 62 -4.95 -11.84 7.19
CA THR A 62 -4.68 -13.00 8.05
C THR A 62 -4.81 -12.67 9.54
N VAL A 63 -4.47 -11.44 9.95
CA VAL A 63 -4.53 -11.03 11.36
C VAL A 63 -5.91 -10.49 11.78
N LEU A 64 -6.79 -10.20 10.81
CA LEU A 64 -8.10 -9.61 11.07
C LEU A 64 -9.17 -10.66 11.42
N PRO A 65 -10.11 -10.33 12.33
CA PRO A 65 -11.28 -11.16 12.58
C PRO A 65 -12.22 -11.17 11.38
N SER A 66 -13.15 -12.14 11.32
CA SER A 66 -13.96 -12.37 10.11
C SER A 66 -14.76 -11.16 9.63
N SER A 67 -15.37 -10.40 10.53
CA SER A 67 -16.14 -9.21 10.17
C SER A 67 -15.27 -8.10 9.56
N GLU A 68 -14.01 -7.98 9.99
CA GLU A 68 -13.06 -7.01 9.45
C GLU A 68 -12.44 -7.49 8.13
N ARG A 69 -12.28 -8.81 7.94
CA ARG A 69 -11.85 -9.39 6.65
C ARG A 69 -12.85 -9.10 5.54
N GLU A 70 -14.15 -9.16 5.81
CA GLU A 70 -15.17 -8.82 4.79
C GLU A 70 -15.16 -7.34 4.43
N LEU A 71 -14.98 -6.45 5.42
CA LEU A 71 -14.78 -5.03 5.16
C LEU A 71 -13.53 -4.79 4.29
N LEU A 72 -12.38 -5.37 4.67
CA LEU A 72 -11.14 -5.23 3.92
C LEU A 72 -11.28 -5.77 2.49
N LYS A 73 -11.97 -6.90 2.31
CA LYS A 73 -12.25 -7.49 0.99
C LYS A 73 -13.13 -6.59 0.14
N GLN A 74 -14.14 -5.95 0.71
CA GLN A 74 -14.95 -4.97 0.00
C GLN A 74 -14.11 -3.78 -0.46
N GLU A 75 -13.36 -3.17 0.46
CA GLU A 75 -12.48 -2.02 0.16
C GLU A 75 -11.41 -2.38 -0.87
N GLN A 76 -10.89 -3.61 -0.85
CA GLN A 76 -9.93 -4.10 -1.85
C GLN A 76 -10.56 -4.23 -3.23
N ARG A 77 -11.80 -4.72 -3.35
CA ARG A 77 -12.49 -4.81 -4.65
C ARG A 77 -12.77 -3.43 -5.24
N GLU A 78 -13.19 -2.49 -4.40
CA GLU A 78 -13.40 -1.10 -4.82
C GLU A 78 -12.09 -0.45 -5.26
N TRP A 79 -11.01 -0.69 -4.51
CA TRP A 79 -9.69 -0.22 -4.89
C TRP A 79 -9.19 -0.84 -6.20
N LEU A 80 -9.43 -2.13 -6.47
CA LEU A 80 -9.07 -2.77 -7.74
C LEU A 80 -9.84 -2.18 -8.93
N ALA A 81 -11.12 -1.86 -8.76
CA ALA A 81 -11.89 -1.17 -9.79
C ALA A 81 -11.32 0.24 -10.07
N TYR A 82 -10.94 0.96 -9.02
CA TYR A 82 -10.32 2.28 -9.17
C TYR A 82 -8.90 2.22 -9.75
N ARG A 83 -8.13 1.20 -9.37
CA ARG A 83 -6.81 0.90 -9.92
C ARG A 83 -6.86 0.80 -11.43
N ASP A 84 -7.80 0.02 -11.97
CA ASP A 84 -7.90 -0.20 -13.41
C ASP A 84 -8.16 1.12 -14.14
N PHE A 85 -8.99 2.00 -13.58
CA PHE A 85 -9.19 3.36 -14.09
C PHE A 85 -7.91 4.21 -14.02
N GLU A 86 -7.26 4.30 -12.86
CA GLU A 86 -6.08 5.15 -12.65
C GLU A 86 -4.88 4.72 -13.50
N LEU A 87 -4.67 3.41 -13.64
CA LEU A 87 -3.58 2.83 -14.42
C LEU A 87 -3.71 3.15 -15.91
N LEU A 88 -4.92 3.10 -16.46
CA LEU A 88 -5.19 3.45 -17.86
C LEU A 88 -5.08 4.96 -18.11
N ASN A 89 -5.32 5.79 -17.09
CA ASN A 89 -5.29 7.25 -17.18
C ASN A 89 -4.00 7.87 -16.63
N CYS A 90 -2.95 7.05 -16.46
CA CYS A 90 -1.69 7.50 -15.91
C CYS A 90 -0.94 8.44 -16.88
N ALA A 91 -0.98 9.74 -16.60
CA ALA A 91 -0.35 10.76 -17.45
C ALA A 91 1.10 11.11 -17.07
N LYS A 92 1.47 10.89 -15.80
CA LYS A 92 2.81 11.20 -15.27
C LYS A 92 3.68 9.95 -15.27
N GLN A 93 4.99 10.13 -15.46
CA GLN A 93 5.94 9.04 -15.38
C GLN A 93 5.83 8.31 -14.03
N ASN A 94 5.76 6.97 -14.08
CA ASN A 94 5.69 6.08 -12.93
C ASN A 94 4.47 6.29 -12.01
N CYS A 95 3.44 7.02 -12.43
CA CYS A 95 2.30 7.27 -11.56
C CYS A 95 1.54 5.98 -11.20
N GLU A 96 1.62 4.97 -12.07
CA GLU A 96 1.08 3.63 -11.83
C GLU A 96 1.75 2.95 -10.64
N VAL A 97 3.07 3.09 -10.48
CA VAL A 97 3.82 2.51 -9.35
C VAL A 97 3.49 3.26 -8.07
N HIS A 98 3.48 4.59 -8.11
CA HIS A 98 3.12 5.41 -6.94
C HIS A 98 1.69 5.12 -6.46
N PHE A 99 0.76 4.81 -7.37
CA PHE A 99 -0.60 4.40 -7.02
C PHE A 99 -0.61 3.09 -6.19
N TYR A 100 0.20 2.10 -6.56
CA TYR A 100 0.38 0.89 -5.76
C TYR A 100 1.08 1.17 -4.43
N GLU A 101 2.08 2.04 -4.40
CA GLU A 101 2.81 2.36 -3.16
C GLU A 101 1.89 2.91 -2.08
N VAL A 102 0.96 3.81 -2.45
CA VAL A 102 -0.07 4.30 -1.51
C VAL A 102 -0.86 3.13 -0.93
N ARG A 103 -1.34 2.22 -1.78
CA ARG A 103 -2.13 1.07 -1.31
C ARG A 103 -1.33 0.11 -0.44
N ILE A 104 -0.08 -0.17 -0.80
CA ILE A 104 0.83 -1.01 -0.01
C ILE A 104 0.97 -0.42 1.39
N LYS A 105 1.17 0.90 1.52
CA LYS A 105 1.34 1.56 2.83
C LYS A 105 0.06 1.63 3.65
N GLN A 106 -1.12 1.63 2.99
CA GLN A 106 -2.42 1.49 3.65
C GLN A 106 -2.65 0.07 4.21
N LEU A 107 -2.08 -0.95 3.58
CA LEU A 107 -2.28 -2.35 3.94
C LEU A 107 -1.21 -2.89 4.88
N GLY A 108 0.03 -2.37 4.81
CA GLY A 108 1.13 -2.97 5.54
C GLY A 108 2.43 -2.14 5.58
N PRO A 109 3.44 -2.62 6.35
CA PRO A 109 3.41 -3.81 7.21
C PRO A 109 2.36 -3.71 8.33
N VAL A 110 1.94 -4.85 8.89
CA VAL A 110 0.90 -4.88 9.94
C VAL A 110 1.39 -4.20 11.21
N GLU A 111 0.85 -3.02 11.52
CA GLU A 111 1.13 -2.28 12.75
C GLU A 111 0.03 -2.42 13.82
N GLN A 112 0.31 -1.89 15.02
CA GLN A 112 -0.66 -1.60 16.08
C GLN A 112 -0.62 -0.10 16.41
N THR A 113 -1.71 0.41 16.99
CA THR A 113 -1.79 1.78 17.51
C THR A 113 -0.89 1.97 18.72
N ASP A 114 -0.42 3.21 18.92
CA ASP A 114 0.29 3.63 20.14
C ASP A 114 -0.67 3.91 21.32
N LEU A 115 -2.00 3.88 21.08
CA LEU A 115 -3.00 4.10 22.10
C LEU A 115 -3.03 2.96 23.14
N ASN A 116 -3.18 3.33 24.41
CA ASN A 116 -3.51 2.35 25.44
C ASN A 116 -5.01 2.02 25.39
N CYS A 117 -5.34 0.94 24.68
CA CYS A 117 -6.72 0.45 24.52
C CYS A 117 -7.33 -0.19 25.78
N SER A 118 -6.66 -0.13 26.93
CA SER A 118 -7.22 -0.49 28.23
C SER A 118 -7.67 0.73 29.05
N THR A 119 -7.24 1.94 28.68
CA THR A 119 -7.51 3.17 29.43
C THR A 119 -8.00 4.32 28.53
N GLN A 120 -8.65 3.98 27.42
CA GLN A 120 -9.20 4.93 26.46
C GLN A 120 -10.13 5.94 27.14
N LYS A 121 -10.07 7.20 26.69
CA LYS A 121 -10.78 8.32 27.32
C LYS A 121 -11.78 8.98 26.37
N THR A 122 -11.54 8.92 25.06
CA THR A 122 -12.41 9.57 24.06
C THR A 122 -13.18 8.55 23.23
N SER A 123 -14.32 8.99 22.67
CA SER A 123 -15.13 8.16 21.76
C SER A 123 -14.36 7.74 20.50
N VAL A 124 -13.43 8.57 20.04
CA VAL A 124 -12.57 8.27 18.89
C VAL A 124 -11.52 7.22 19.25
N GLU A 125 -10.87 7.32 20.41
CA GLU A 125 -9.95 6.30 20.91
C GLU A 125 -10.67 4.96 21.10
N GLU A 126 -11.87 4.97 21.69
CA GLU A 126 -12.70 3.77 21.83
C GLU A 126 -13.02 3.15 20.46
N MET A 127 -13.37 3.96 19.46
CA MET A 127 -13.60 3.49 18.09
C MET A 127 -12.35 2.85 17.51
N ILE A 128 -11.18 3.50 17.60
CA ILE A 128 -9.91 2.96 17.10
C ILE A 128 -9.60 1.63 17.79
N CYS A 129 -9.71 1.60 19.11
CA CYS A 129 -9.44 0.43 19.92
C CYS A 129 -10.45 -0.71 19.75
N SER A 130 -11.65 -0.44 19.24
CA SER A 130 -12.69 -1.46 19.04
C SER A 130 -12.40 -2.48 17.93
N THR A 131 -11.42 -2.23 17.05
CA THR A 131 -11.12 -3.10 15.89
C THR A 131 -9.64 -3.27 15.65
N ARG A 132 -9.23 -4.42 15.09
CA ARG A 132 -7.83 -4.61 14.69
C ARG A 132 -7.45 -3.73 13.49
N LEU A 133 -8.38 -3.55 12.56
CA LEU A 133 -8.19 -2.77 11.34
C LEU A 133 -7.92 -1.29 11.63
N LEU A 134 -8.66 -0.67 12.55
CA LEU A 134 -8.44 0.74 12.88
C LEU A 134 -7.19 0.94 13.75
N ARG A 135 -6.87 0.02 14.66
CA ARG A 135 -5.57 0.04 15.37
C ARG A 135 -4.40 -0.05 14.40
N HIS A 136 -4.50 -0.93 13.41
CA HIS A 136 -3.52 -1.03 12.35
C HIS A 136 -3.37 0.28 11.58
N ALA A 137 -4.47 0.84 11.11
CA ALA A 137 -4.47 2.08 10.33
C ALA A 137 -3.88 3.27 11.11
N ASP A 138 -4.26 3.42 12.38
CA ASP A 138 -3.72 4.45 13.27
C ASP A 138 -2.21 4.27 13.50
N GLY A 139 -1.76 3.03 13.77
CA GLY A 139 -0.34 2.70 13.86
C GLY A 139 0.45 3.00 12.58
N ARG A 140 -0.12 2.67 11.40
CA ARG A 140 0.49 3.02 10.10
C ARG A 140 0.70 4.53 9.96
N ILE A 141 -0.28 5.33 10.38
CA ILE A 141 -0.21 6.79 10.34
C ILE A 141 0.91 7.28 11.24
N SER A 142 0.98 6.81 12.49
CA SER A 142 2.05 7.16 13.43
C SER A 142 3.43 6.86 12.85
N GLN A 143 3.64 5.64 12.35
CA GLN A 143 4.94 5.22 11.79
C GLN A 143 5.32 6.07 10.57
N LEU A 144 4.41 6.23 9.60
CA LEU A 144 4.68 7.01 8.40
C LEU A 144 4.94 8.49 8.69
N TYR A 145 4.21 9.07 9.64
CA TYR A 145 4.44 10.43 10.09
C TYR A 145 5.83 10.58 10.71
N ASN A 146 6.21 9.67 11.62
CA ASN A 146 7.51 9.71 12.29
C ASN A 146 8.67 9.54 11.30
N ASP A 147 8.57 8.58 10.37
CA ASP A 147 9.55 8.37 9.31
C ASP A 147 9.71 9.63 8.46
N LEU A 148 8.61 10.16 7.94
CA LEU A 148 8.62 11.35 7.09
C LEU A 148 9.15 12.58 7.86
N GLN A 149 8.74 12.76 9.12
CA GLN A 149 9.22 13.86 9.95
C GLN A 149 10.73 13.78 10.15
N ASN A 150 11.29 12.58 10.31
CA ASN A 150 12.73 12.38 10.46
C ASN A 150 13.49 12.60 9.15
N GLU A 151 12.95 12.18 8.01
CA GLU A 151 13.50 12.48 6.68
C GLU A 151 13.56 13.99 6.45
N LEU A 152 12.47 14.72 6.72
CA LEU A 152 12.36 16.15 6.45
C LEU A 152 13.19 17.03 7.39
N LYS A 153 13.59 16.52 8.56
CA LYS A 153 14.52 17.23 9.45
C LYS A 153 15.91 17.38 8.83
N GLN A 154 16.24 16.61 7.80
CA GLN A 154 17.53 16.72 7.12
C GLN A 154 17.60 17.95 6.20
N ASP A 155 16.48 18.60 5.92
CA ASP A 155 16.46 19.84 5.14
C ASP A 155 17.09 21.02 5.90
N ARG A 156 17.88 21.84 5.19
CA ARG A 156 18.76 22.89 5.76
C ARG A 156 18.02 23.89 6.66
N TYR A 157 16.76 24.16 6.36
CA TYR A 157 15.94 25.13 7.09
C TYR A 157 14.78 24.48 7.87
N HIS A 158 14.65 23.16 7.79
CA HIS A 158 13.60 22.38 8.45
C HIS A 158 12.15 22.82 8.13
N ILE A 159 11.92 23.65 7.10
CA ILE A 159 10.62 24.27 6.81
C ILE A 159 9.56 23.20 6.57
N LYS A 160 9.87 22.20 5.73
CA LYS A 160 8.94 21.10 5.45
C LYS A 160 8.56 20.32 6.72
N SER A 161 9.53 20.09 7.61
CA SER A 161 9.28 19.40 8.88
C SER A 161 8.39 20.23 9.82
N GLN A 162 8.50 21.56 9.80
CA GLN A 162 7.63 22.44 10.60
C GLN A 162 6.20 22.47 10.04
N VAL A 163 6.07 22.55 8.72
CA VAL A 163 4.77 22.51 8.04
C VAL A 163 4.07 21.18 8.30
N LEU A 164 4.77 20.05 8.18
CA LEU A 164 4.20 18.73 8.45
C LEU A 164 3.75 18.59 9.90
N LYS A 165 4.48 19.16 10.86
CA LYS A 165 4.06 19.19 12.27
C LYS A 165 2.76 19.96 12.47
N GLN A 166 2.63 21.15 11.88
CA GLN A 166 1.41 21.97 11.98
C GLN A 166 0.22 21.26 11.32
N ASP A 167 0.44 20.65 10.15
CA ASP A 167 -0.56 19.82 9.48
C ASP A 167 -1.00 18.65 10.36
N GLN A 168 -0.08 17.94 11.02
CA GLN A 168 -0.42 16.84 11.92
C GLN A 168 -1.27 17.30 13.11
N GLU A 169 -0.93 18.43 13.73
CA GLU A 169 -1.72 19.01 14.83
C GLU A 169 -3.14 19.37 14.37
N TRP A 170 -3.29 19.93 13.17
CA TRP A 170 -4.59 20.22 12.59
C TRP A 170 -5.36 18.94 12.23
N TRP A 171 -4.70 17.96 11.63
CA TRP A 171 -5.30 16.69 11.23
C TRP A 171 -5.85 15.91 12.43
N VAL A 172 -5.17 15.93 13.58
CA VAL A 172 -5.67 15.30 14.81
C VAL A 172 -6.98 15.94 15.27
N ARG A 173 -7.09 17.27 15.21
CA ARG A 173 -8.37 17.95 15.55
C ARG A 173 -9.47 17.60 14.56
N LEU A 174 -9.16 17.55 13.27
CA LEU A 174 -10.10 17.12 12.24
C LEU A 174 -10.55 15.68 12.47
N ARG A 175 -9.61 14.77 12.74
CA ARG A 175 -9.90 13.37 13.06
C ARG A 175 -10.90 13.27 14.19
N ASP A 176 -10.65 13.96 15.30
CA ASP A 176 -11.52 13.88 16.47
C ASP A 176 -12.91 14.46 16.18
N THR A 177 -12.98 15.50 15.35
CA THR A 177 -14.24 16.11 14.90
C THR A 177 -15.03 15.19 13.98
N GLU A 178 -14.40 14.61 12.97
CA GLU A 178 -15.05 13.78 11.95
C GLU A 178 -15.43 12.40 12.48
N LEU A 179 -14.53 11.76 13.23
CA LEU A 179 -14.75 10.41 13.74
C LEU A 179 -15.71 10.37 14.94
N SER A 180 -15.93 11.49 15.63
CA SER A 180 -16.96 11.57 16.68
C SER A 180 -18.38 11.74 16.13
N GLN A 181 -18.55 11.99 14.83
CA GLN A 181 -19.87 12.15 14.24
C GLN A 181 -20.67 10.85 14.27
N PRO A 182 -21.99 10.90 14.55
CA PRO A 182 -22.81 9.70 14.76
C PRO A 182 -22.91 8.82 13.51
N TYR A 183 -22.79 9.41 12.32
CA TYR A 183 -22.79 8.70 11.04
C TYR A 183 -21.46 7.99 10.74
N CYS A 184 -20.35 8.43 11.35
CA CYS A 184 -19.04 7.87 11.05
C CYS A 184 -18.87 6.54 11.78
N LYS A 185 -19.10 5.45 11.06
CA LYS A 185 -18.84 4.08 11.53
C LYS A 185 -17.46 3.59 11.08
N ARG A 186 -17.14 2.32 11.34
CA ARG A 186 -15.86 1.66 11.01
C ARG A 186 -15.36 1.94 9.59
N ARG A 187 -16.23 1.83 8.57
CA ARG A 187 -15.86 2.08 7.17
C ARG A 187 -15.50 3.54 6.90
N CYS A 188 -16.23 4.49 7.52
CA CYS A 188 -15.92 5.91 7.45
C CYS A 188 -14.52 6.19 8.05
N ALA A 189 -14.25 5.68 9.26
CA ALA A 189 -12.95 5.83 9.92
C ALA A 189 -11.80 5.20 9.12
N TRP A 190 -11.99 4.00 8.59
CA TRP A 190 -11.01 3.34 7.72
C TRP A 190 -10.66 4.22 6.51
N ARG A 191 -11.65 4.72 5.77
CA ARG A 191 -11.43 5.60 4.62
C ARG A 191 -10.80 6.94 5.01
N PHE A 192 -11.13 7.49 6.17
CA PHE A 192 -10.50 8.68 6.70
C PHE A 192 -8.99 8.47 6.92
N PHE A 193 -8.63 7.33 7.55
CA PHE A 193 -7.23 6.96 7.76
C PHE A 193 -6.48 6.63 6.48
N GLN A 194 -7.12 5.95 5.52
CA GLN A 194 -6.52 5.69 4.20
C GLN A 194 -6.10 6.99 3.49
N ARG A 195 -6.93 8.03 3.55
CA ARG A 195 -6.60 9.35 2.98
C ARG A 195 -5.44 10.02 3.71
N ARG A 196 -5.33 9.85 5.03
CA ARG A 196 -4.16 10.35 5.78
C ARG A 196 -2.89 9.64 5.37
N ILE A 197 -2.93 8.31 5.24
CA ILE A 197 -1.79 7.51 4.78
C ILE A 197 -1.38 7.95 3.37
N GLU A 198 -2.35 8.13 2.46
CA GLU A 198 -2.08 8.64 1.12
C GLU A 198 -1.40 10.01 1.14
N PHE A 199 -1.91 10.95 1.94
CA PHE A 199 -1.28 12.26 2.11
C PHE A 199 0.18 12.12 2.55
N LEU A 200 0.46 11.34 3.58
CA LEU A 200 1.82 11.15 4.10
C LEU A 200 2.74 10.49 3.07
N VAL A 201 2.26 9.51 2.30
CA VAL A 201 3.03 8.87 1.24
C VAL A 201 3.33 9.85 0.11
N ARG A 202 2.32 10.61 -0.33
CA ARG A 202 2.47 11.57 -1.42
C ARG A 202 3.28 12.80 -1.04
N TYR A 203 3.28 13.21 0.23
CA TYR A 203 4.08 14.34 0.70
C TYR A 203 5.60 14.13 0.48
N ARG A 204 6.04 12.87 0.43
CA ARG A 204 7.44 12.52 0.15
C ARG A 204 7.87 12.86 -1.29
N PHE A 205 6.94 12.90 -2.24
CA PHE A 205 7.19 13.04 -3.68
C PHE A 205 6.80 14.44 -4.18
#